data_AF-A0A6M1R7Z9-F1
#
_entry.id   AF-A0A6M1R7Z9-F1
#
_cell.length_a   1.000
_cell.length_b   1.000
_cell.length_c   1.000
_cell.angle_alpha   90.00
_cell.angle_beta   90.00
_cell.angle_gamma   90.00
#
_symmetry.space_group_name_H-M   'P 1'
#
loop_
_entity.id
_entity.type
_entity.pdbx_description
1 polymer ?
#
loop_
_entity_poly.entity_id
_entity_poly.type
_entity_poly.pdbx_seq_one_letter_code
_entity_poly.pdbx_strand_id
1 'polypeptide(L)'
;MVHNYMYVFECDYGDRVKERAFIKDILRNFDKDYATMVGVVVNNNPYCLSFHVAVNLQDDPVNFESWLRDHYPEKIKRHNVFLRDTFLYNVVTFVDEEVVDFALTKEGGEPPFLWPEQEYFEEKNPQYACMKKMNLEFLSVTLQKTKNLLSIR
;
A
#
# COMPACT_ATOMS: atom_id res chain seq x y z
N MET A 1 15.51 4.32 31.36
CA MET A 1 15.64 5.06 30.08
C MET A 1 14.51 4.58 29.21
N VAL A 2 13.69 5.48 28.69
CA VAL A 2 12.58 5.10 27.80
C VAL A 2 13.19 4.81 26.43
N HIS A 3 13.22 3.53 26.04
CA HIS A 3 13.72 3.13 24.74
C HIS A 3 12.58 3.23 23.73
N ASN A 4 12.70 4.16 22.78
CA ASN A 4 11.70 4.34 21.72
C ASN A 4 12.19 3.63 20.46
N TYR A 5 11.43 2.64 20.00
CA TYR A 5 11.71 1.95 18.74
C TYR A 5 10.62 2.28 17.73
N MET A 6 11.00 3.03 16.69
CA MET A 6 10.12 3.34 15.57
C MET A 6 10.32 2.32 14.45
N TYR A 7 9.23 1.71 14.02
CA TYR A 7 9.14 0.85 12.86
C TYR A 7 8.29 1.53 11.80
N VAL A 8 8.77 1.53 10.56
CA VAL A 8 8.04 2.04 9.41
C VAL A 8 8.06 0.96 8.34
N PHE A 9 6.87 0.57 7.89
CA PHE A 9 6.65 -0.43 6.85
C PHE A 9 6.15 0.29 5.61
N GLU A 10 6.82 0.06 4.49
CA GLU A 10 6.35 0.55 3.20
C GLU A 10 5.20 -0.32 2.71
N CYS A 11 4.13 0.32 2.27
CA CYS A 11 2.90 -0.31 1.84
C CYS A 11 2.52 0.19 0.45
N ASP A 12 1.64 -0.56 -0.21
CA ASP A 12 1.11 -0.19 -1.51
C ASP A 12 -0.05 0.80 -1.35
N TYR A 13 0.12 2.03 -1.84
CA TYR A 13 -0.93 3.05 -1.81
C TYR A 13 -2.19 2.59 -2.58
N GLY A 14 -1.98 1.90 -3.71
CA GLY A 14 -3.03 1.48 -4.63
C GLY A 14 -3.79 0.23 -4.18
N ASP A 15 -3.33 -0.42 -3.11
CA ASP A 15 -3.88 -1.65 -2.54
C ASP A 15 -3.67 -1.58 -1.02
N ARG A 16 -4.36 -0.64 -0.37
CA ARG A 16 -4.16 -0.25 1.04
C ARG A 16 -5.08 -1.02 1.98
N VAL A 17 -6.26 -1.45 1.52
CA VAL A 17 -7.23 -2.24 2.29
C VAL A 17 -6.61 -3.55 2.78
N LYS A 18 -5.68 -4.14 2.02
CA LYS A 18 -4.95 -5.36 2.45
C LYS A 18 -4.17 -5.17 3.75
N GLU A 19 -3.75 -3.94 4.06
CA GLU A 19 -2.95 -3.62 5.24
C GLU A 19 -3.77 -3.53 6.53
N ARG A 20 -5.12 -3.52 6.43
CA ARG A 20 -6.01 -3.45 7.59
C ARG A 20 -5.77 -4.60 8.57
N ALA A 21 -5.62 -5.83 8.07
CA ALA A 21 -5.41 -7.01 8.91
C ALA A 21 -4.13 -6.87 9.75
N PHE A 22 -3.04 -6.45 9.12
CA PHE A 22 -1.76 -6.21 9.79
C PHE A 22 -1.87 -5.17 10.90
N ILE A 23 -2.49 -4.01 10.63
CA ILE A 23 -2.65 -2.94 11.61
C ILE A 23 -3.54 -3.39 12.78
N LYS A 24 -4.66 -4.05 12.49
CA LYS A 24 -5.57 -4.56 13.51
C LYS A 24 -4.93 -5.59 14.41
N ASP A 25 -4.14 -6.50 13.84
CA ASP A 25 -3.45 -7.51 14.63
C ASP A 25 -2.40 -6.88 15.56
N ILE A 26 -1.74 -5.79 15.17
CA ILE A 26 -0.87 -5.05 16.09
C ILE A 26 -1.68 -4.51 17.27
N LEU A 27 -2.81 -3.84 17.00
CA LEU A 27 -3.68 -3.27 18.03
C LEU A 27 -4.28 -4.33 18.98
N ARG A 28 -4.48 -5.56 18.48
CA ARG A 28 -4.99 -6.70 19.29
C ARG A 28 -3.94 -7.33 20.17
N ASN A 29 -2.75 -7.56 19.62
CA ASN A 29 -1.73 -8.39 20.26
C ASN A 29 -0.81 -7.59 21.20
N PHE A 30 -0.75 -6.28 21.04
CA PHE A 30 0.13 -5.41 21.82
C PHE A 30 -0.66 -4.38 22.59
N ASP A 31 -0.36 -4.26 23.89
CA ASP A 31 -0.97 -3.27 24.76
C ASP A 31 -0.60 -1.85 24.31
N LYS A 32 -1.51 -0.90 24.54
CA LYS A 32 -1.35 0.53 24.21
C LYS A 32 -0.14 1.19 24.88
N ASP A 33 0.31 0.70 26.02
CA ASP A 33 1.48 1.21 26.74
C ASP A 33 2.79 0.64 26.13
N TYR A 34 2.71 -0.52 25.46
CA TYR A 34 3.82 -1.09 24.68
C TYR A 34 3.90 -0.46 23.29
N ALA A 35 2.83 -0.56 22.50
CA ALA A 35 2.70 -0.02 21.15
C ALA A 35 2.01 1.36 21.17
N THR A 36 2.67 2.36 21.75
CA THR A 36 2.12 3.70 22.03
C THR A 36 1.65 4.51 20.83
N MET A 37 2.11 4.18 19.62
CA MET A 37 1.57 4.78 18.41
C MET A 37 1.53 3.72 17.33
N VAL A 38 0.34 3.49 16.79
CA VAL A 38 0.12 2.70 15.58
C VAL A 38 -0.64 3.60 14.63
N GLY A 39 -0.15 3.77 13.41
CA GLY A 39 -0.76 4.71 12.48
C GLY A 39 -0.30 4.52 11.05
N VAL A 40 -0.91 5.31 10.18
CA VAL A 40 -0.52 5.42 8.78
C VAL A 40 0.08 6.78 8.48
N VAL A 41 1.02 6.79 7.54
CA VAL A 41 1.65 7.99 7.00
C VAL A 41 1.45 7.98 5.48
N VAL A 42 0.78 9.00 4.96
CA VAL A 42 0.31 9.04 3.57
C VAL A 42 0.76 10.31 2.85
N ASN A 43 1.48 10.13 1.74
CA ASN A 43 1.79 11.17 0.78
C ASN A 43 0.81 11.07 -0.39
N ASN A 44 -0.03 12.08 -0.56
CA ASN A 44 -1.04 12.15 -1.62
C ASN A 44 -0.55 12.91 -2.87
N ASN A 45 0.73 13.30 -2.94
CA ASN A 45 1.27 13.92 -4.13
C ASN A 45 1.18 12.94 -5.32
N PRO A 46 0.42 13.23 -6.38
CA PRO A 46 0.20 12.30 -7.49
C PRO A 46 1.49 11.93 -8.26
N TYR A 47 2.56 12.72 -8.10
CA TYR A 47 3.87 12.42 -8.67
C TYR A 47 4.75 11.53 -7.79
N CYS A 48 4.35 11.30 -6.54
CA CYS A 48 5.09 10.51 -5.55
C CYS A 48 4.14 9.99 -4.47
N LEU A 49 3.16 9.18 -4.88
CA LEU A 49 2.25 8.54 -3.93
C LEU A 49 3.05 7.58 -3.05
N SER A 50 2.83 7.65 -1.75
CA SER A 50 3.48 6.74 -0.81
C SER A 50 2.58 6.50 0.40
N PHE A 51 2.57 5.26 0.88
CA PHE A 51 1.80 4.84 2.03
C PHE A 51 2.72 4.01 2.93
N HIS A 52 2.72 4.33 4.22
CA HIS A 52 3.47 3.59 5.22
C HIS A 52 2.62 3.32 6.46
N VAL A 53 2.87 2.19 7.11
CA VAL A 53 2.40 1.91 8.47
C VAL A 53 3.54 2.21 9.44
N ALA A 54 3.27 3.03 10.45
CA ALA A 54 4.24 3.42 11.48
C ALA A 54 3.81 2.86 12.84
N VAL A 55 4.79 2.31 13.58
CA VAL A 55 4.59 1.72 14.90
C VAL A 55 5.69 2.21 15.84
N ASN A 56 5.32 2.78 16.98
CA ASN A 56 6.24 3.22 18.02
C ASN A 56 6.12 2.33 19.27
N LEU A 57 7.21 1.66 19.63
CA LEU A 57 7.30 0.80 20.81
C LEU A 57 8.07 1.51 21.94
N GLN A 58 7.63 1.34 23.19
CA GLN A 58 8.26 1.94 24.39
C GLN A 58 9.14 0.97 25.20
N ASP A 59 9.13 -0.31 24.86
CA ASP A 59 9.85 -1.36 25.57
C ASP A 59 10.63 -2.25 24.58
N ASP A 60 11.20 -3.34 25.07
CA ASP A 60 12.00 -4.28 24.29
C ASP A 60 11.28 -4.77 23.02
N PRO A 61 11.84 -4.53 21.81
CA PRO A 61 11.22 -4.91 20.55
C PRO A 61 11.28 -6.42 20.28
N VAL A 62 12.02 -7.22 21.07
CA VAL A 62 12.20 -8.66 20.82
C VAL A 62 10.87 -9.40 20.62
N ASN A 63 9.87 -9.10 21.45
CA ASN A 63 8.55 -9.72 21.35
C ASN A 63 7.84 -9.32 20.04
N PHE A 64 7.87 -8.02 19.70
CA PHE A 64 7.31 -7.52 18.45
C PHE A 64 8.01 -8.09 17.22
N GLU A 65 9.35 -8.15 17.22
CA GLU A 65 10.14 -8.68 16.11
C GLU A 65 9.94 -10.19 15.92
N SER A 66 9.81 -10.95 17.02
CA SER A 66 9.46 -12.37 16.93
C SER A 66 8.08 -12.55 16.34
N TRP A 67 7.08 -11.83 16.86
CA TRP A 67 5.71 -11.89 16.35
C TRP A 67 5.63 -11.50 14.87
N LEU A 68 6.32 -10.42 14.47
CA LEU A 68 6.36 -9.94 13.09
C LEU A 68 6.96 -10.99 12.15
N ARG A 69 8.06 -11.63 12.54
CA ARG A 69 8.70 -12.69 11.75
C ARG A 69 7.80 -13.92 11.59
N ASP A 70 7.02 -14.25 12.62
CA ASP A 70 6.20 -15.46 12.63
C ASP A 70 4.88 -15.27 11.87
N HIS A 71 4.29 -14.07 11.89
CA HIS A 71 2.96 -13.79 11.30
C HIS A 71 3.01 -13.02 9.97
N TYR A 72 4.04 -12.19 9.78
CA TYR A 72 4.16 -11.26 8.66
C TYR A 72 5.61 -11.24 8.09
N PRO A 73 6.17 -12.40 7.68
CA PRO A 73 7.56 -12.51 7.25
C PRO A 73 7.90 -11.67 6.00
N GLU A 74 6.89 -11.28 5.22
CA GLU A 74 7.03 -10.42 4.05
C GLU A 74 7.15 -8.93 4.40
N LYS A 75 6.83 -8.53 5.63
CA LYS A 75 6.91 -7.12 6.05
C LYS A 75 8.35 -6.72 6.32
N ILE A 76 8.92 -6.03 5.35
CA ILE A 76 10.28 -5.52 5.43
C ILE A 76 10.27 -4.14 6.11
N LYS A 77 11.00 -4.03 7.22
CA LYS A 77 11.28 -2.74 7.86
C LYS A 77 12.09 -1.86 6.92
N ARG A 78 11.59 -0.65 6.62
CA ARG A 78 12.40 0.39 5.98
C ARG A 78 13.42 0.91 6.99
N HIS A 79 14.69 0.77 6.65
CA HIS A 79 15.77 1.39 7.39
C HIS A 79 15.88 2.86 6.95
N ASN A 80 16.19 3.78 7.88
CA ASN A 80 16.42 5.20 7.62
C ASN A 80 15.18 6.05 7.23
N VAL A 81 13.98 5.71 7.71
CA VAL A 81 12.86 6.68 7.68
C VAL A 81 12.95 7.54 8.94
N PHE A 82 13.28 8.82 8.78
CA PHE A 82 13.30 9.75 9.90
C PHE A 82 11.91 10.34 10.11
N LEU A 83 11.45 10.39 11.36
CA LEU A 83 10.16 11.03 11.70
C LEU A 83 10.05 12.47 11.24
N ARG A 84 11.19 13.16 11.11
CA ARG A 84 11.26 14.50 10.56
C ARG A 84 10.66 14.58 9.15
N ASP A 85 10.89 13.55 8.35
CA ASP A 85 10.47 13.49 6.96
C ASP A 85 8.98 13.13 6.84
N THR A 86 8.42 12.47 7.88
CA THR A 86 7.00 12.10 7.92
C THR A 86 6.07 13.25 8.34
N PHE A 87 6.56 14.32 8.97
CA PHE A 87 5.71 15.46 9.38
C PHE A 87 5.12 16.25 8.20
N LEU A 88 5.68 16.10 6.99
CA LEU A 88 5.15 16.71 5.78
C LEU A 88 4.00 15.92 5.16
N TYR A 89 3.73 14.71 5.68
CA TYR A 89 2.71 13.80 5.18
C TYR A 89 1.46 13.82 6.08
N ASN A 90 0.37 13.26 5.57
CA ASN A 90 -0.83 13.06 6.37
C ASN A 90 -0.59 11.90 7.33
N VAL A 91 -0.78 12.13 8.62
CA VAL A 91 -0.60 11.12 9.67
C VAL A 91 -1.94 10.87 10.36
N VAL A 92 -2.33 9.60 10.45
CA VAL A 92 -3.52 9.17 11.20
C VAL A 92 -3.10 8.04 12.14
N THR A 93 -3.39 8.18 13.43
CA THR A 93 -3.10 7.17 14.45
C THR A 93 -4.36 6.48 14.90
N PHE A 94 -4.26 5.20 15.28
CA PHE A 94 -5.38 4.37 15.66
C PHE A 94 -5.32 4.03 17.14
N VAL A 95 -6.49 4.05 17.79
CA VAL A 95 -6.68 3.62 19.18
C VAL A 95 -7.31 2.24 19.23
N ASP A 96 -8.15 1.92 18.27
CA ASP A 96 -8.87 0.67 18.13
C ASP A 96 -8.96 0.24 16.66
N GLU A 97 -9.44 -0.99 16.47
CA GLU A 97 -9.56 -1.60 15.16
C GLU A 97 -10.68 -1.02 14.29
N GLU A 98 -11.73 -0.47 14.91
CA GLU A 98 -12.89 0.04 14.18
C GLU A 98 -12.46 1.25 13.34
N VAL A 99 -11.64 2.13 13.93
CA VAL A 99 -11.09 3.31 13.24
C VAL A 99 -10.23 2.93 12.02
N VAL A 100 -9.60 1.75 12.03
CA VAL A 100 -8.78 1.28 10.89
C VAL A 100 -9.65 1.08 9.64
N ASP A 101 -10.85 0.53 9.78
CA ASP A 101 -11.75 0.30 8.65
C ASP A 101 -12.28 1.61 8.05
N PHE A 102 -12.49 2.62 8.89
CA PHE A 102 -12.91 3.95 8.48
C PHE A 102 -11.79 4.70 7.76
N ALA A 103 -10.55 4.55 8.18
CA ALA A 103 -9.42 5.28 7.60
C ALA A 103 -8.90 4.66 6.28
N LEU A 104 -8.90 3.34 6.14
CA LEU A 104 -8.30 2.65 4.99
C LEU A 104 -9.36 2.18 4.00
N THR A 105 -10.13 3.07 3.37
CA THR A 105 -11.19 2.71 2.39
C THR A 105 -10.67 2.61 0.97
N LYS A 106 -11.30 1.80 0.11
CA LYS A 106 -10.89 1.62 -1.30
C LYS A 106 -11.28 2.82 -2.18
N GLU A 107 -12.33 3.53 -1.81
CA GLU A 107 -12.90 4.66 -2.54
C GLU A 107 -11.95 5.87 -2.54
N GLY A 108 -11.21 6.09 -1.44
CA GLY A 108 -10.45 7.33 -1.24
C GLY A 108 -11.36 8.56 -1.20
N GLY A 109 -10.80 9.72 -1.52
CA GLY A 109 -11.52 11.00 -1.59
C GLY A 109 -11.62 11.75 -0.26
N GLU A 110 -11.29 11.09 0.86
CA GLU A 110 -11.23 11.69 2.18
C GLU A 110 -9.88 11.40 2.86
N PRO A 111 -9.41 12.25 3.79
CA PRO A 111 -8.20 11.96 4.56
C PRO A 111 -8.28 10.58 5.24
N PRO A 112 -7.20 9.79 5.25
CA PRO A 112 -5.86 10.16 4.79
C PRO A 112 -5.59 9.91 3.30
N PHE A 113 -6.49 9.27 2.54
CA PHE A 113 -6.25 8.88 1.14
C PHE A 113 -7.10 9.68 0.16
N LEU A 114 -6.46 10.59 -0.59
CA LEU A 114 -7.17 11.38 -1.60
C LEU A 114 -7.56 10.56 -2.84
N TRP A 115 -6.80 9.52 -3.18
CA TRP A 115 -7.00 8.76 -4.40
C TRP A 115 -7.56 7.35 -4.12
N PRO A 116 -8.43 6.82 -5.00
CA PRO A 116 -8.93 5.45 -4.90
C PRO A 116 -7.82 4.41 -5.01
N GLU A 117 -8.11 3.19 -4.60
CA GLU A 117 -7.30 2.02 -4.95
C GLU A 117 -7.32 1.78 -6.46
N GLN A 118 -6.25 1.20 -6.97
CA GLN A 118 -6.07 1.01 -8.41
C GLN A 118 -7.18 0.12 -8.98
N GLU A 119 -7.41 -1.04 -8.38
CA GLU A 119 -8.42 -1.99 -8.86
C GLU A 119 -9.83 -1.38 -8.79
N TYR A 120 -10.16 -0.70 -7.68
CA TYR A 120 -11.45 -0.01 -7.54
C TYR A 120 -11.65 1.07 -8.61
N PHE A 121 -10.61 1.85 -8.89
CA PHE A 121 -10.66 2.91 -9.90
C PHE A 121 -10.86 2.34 -11.31
N GLU A 122 -10.11 1.29 -11.66
CA GLU A 122 -10.17 0.62 -12.97
C GLU A 122 -11.51 -0.10 -13.17
N GLU A 123 -12.09 -0.71 -12.12
CA GLU A 123 -13.42 -1.32 -12.18
C GLU A 123 -14.51 -0.28 -12.51
N LYS A 124 -14.45 0.89 -11.87
CA LYS A 124 -15.39 2.00 -12.13
C LYS A 124 -15.11 2.75 -13.43
N ASN A 125 -13.88 2.69 -13.93
CA ASN A 125 -13.44 3.37 -15.13
C ASN A 125 -12.64 2.43 -16.04
N PRO A 126 -13.31 1.46 -16.71
CA PRO A 126 -12.64 0.42 -17.49
C PRO A 126 -11.72 0.94 -18.61
N GLN A 127 -11.91 2.19 -19.05
CA GLN A 127 -11.04 2.86 -20.03
C GLN A 127 -9.60 3.09 -19.54
N TYR A 128 -9.37 3.06 -18.22
CA TYR A 128 -8.04 3.19 -17.63
C TYR A 128 -7.42 1.84 -17.25
N ALA A 129 -8.18 0.74 -17.35
CA ALA A 129 -7.64 -0.58 -17.12
C ALA A 129 -6.52 -0.85 -18.13
N CYS A 130 -5.42 -1.45 -17.66
CA CYS A 130 -4.29 -1.77 -18.52
C CYS A 130 -4.76 -2.61 -19.71
N MET A 131 -4.56 -2.09 -20.93
CA MET A 131 -4.91 -2.84 -22.15
C MET A 131 -4.15 -4.16 -22.14
N LYS A 132 -4.88 -5.27 -21.99
CA LYS A 132 -4.30 -6.60 -22.16
C LYS A 132 -3.60 -6.62 -23.51
N LYS A 133 -2.30 -6.96 -23.54
CA LYS A 133 -1.58 -7.16 -24.80
C LYS A 133 -2.40 -8.14 -25.63
N MET A 134 -3.07 -7.65 -26.67
CA MET A 134 -3.53 -8.54 -27.72
C MET A 134 -2.28 -9.17 -28.30
N ASN A 135 -2.17 -10.49 -28.26
CA ASN A 135 -1.20 -11.19 -29.07
C ASN A 135 -1.46 -10.73 -30.52
N LEU A 136 -0.52 -9.95 -31.07
CA LEU A 136 -0.59 -9.32 -32.40
C LEU A 136 -0.44 -10.37 -33.52
N GLU A 137 -1.04 -11.55 -33.38
CA GLU A 137 -1.06 -12.57 -34.44
C GLU A 137 -1.94 -12.14 -35.63
N PHE A 138 -2.81 -11.13 -35.47
CA PHE A 138 -3.69 -10.65 -36.53
C PHE A 138 -3.03 -9.72 -37.58
N LEU A 139 -1.90 -9.08 -37.26
CA LEU A 139 -1.24 -8.19 -38.22
C LEU A 139 -0.43 -8.95 -39.29
N SER A 140 0.03 -10.17 -39.00
CA SER A 140 0.76 -10.99 -39.99
C SER A 140 -0.16 -11.53 -41.09
N VAL A 141 -1.39 -11.93 -40.75
CA VAL A 141 -2.36 -12.50 -41.70
C VAL A 141 -2.82 -11.48 -42.75
N THR A 142 -2.93 -10.21 -42.36
CA THR A 142 -3.39 -9.14 -43.27
C THR A 142 -2.27 -8.69 -44.23
N LEU A 143 -1.01 -8.71 -43.78
CA LEU A 143 0.17 -8.42 -44.61
C LEU A 143 0.52 -9.55 -45.60
N GLN A 144 0.23 -10.81 -45.26
CA GLN A 144 0.43 -11.93 -46.19
C GLN A 144 -0.62 -11.98 -47.30
N LYS A 145 -1.88 -11.64 -47.01
CA LYS A 145 -2.94 -11.57 -48.03
C LYS A 145 -2.70 -10.47 -49.07
N THR A 146 -2.11 -9.34 -48.68
CA THR A 146 -1.80 -8.23 -49.60
C THR A 146 -0.57 -8.49 -50.47
N LYS A 147 0.43 -9.25 -49.99
CA LYS A 147 1.57 -9.67 -50.82
C LYS A 147 1.19 -10.69 -51.91
N ASN A 148 0.28 -11.63 -51.63
CA ASN A 148 -0.15 -12.62 -52.62
C ASN A 148 -1.03 -12.05 -53.74
N LEU A 149 -1.66 -10.89 -53.53
CA LEU A 149 -2.42 -10.17 -54.57
C LEU A 149 -1.54 -9.34 -55.52
N LEU A 150 -0.28 -9.06 -55.13
CA LEU A 150 0.66 -8.27 -55.91
C LEU A 150 1.67 -9.11 -56.72
N SER A 151 1.70 -10.43 -56.57
CA SER A 151 2.58 -11.33 -57.35
C SER A 151 1.87 -12.03 -58.52
N ILE A 152 0.67 -11.59 -58.90
CA ILE A 152 -0.02 -12.02 -60.12
C ILE A 152 -0.09 -10.82 -61.07
N ARG A 153 1.06 -10.45 -61.63
CA ARG A 153 1.22 -9.70 -62.89
C ARG A 153 2.55 -10.07 -63.51
#